data_AF-A0AAV1Z8H0-F1
#
_entry.id   AF-A0AAV1Z8H0-F1
#
_cell.length_a   1.000
_cell.length_b   1.000
_cell.length_c   1.000
_cell.angle_alpha   90.00
_cell.angle_beta   90.00
_cell.angle_gamma   90.00
#
_symmetry.space_group_name_H-M   'P 1'
#
loop_
_entity.id
_entity.type
_entity.pdbx_description
1 polymer ?
#
loop_
_entity_poly.entity_id
_entity_poly.type
_entity_poly.pdbx_seq_one_letter_code
_entity_poly.pdbx_strand_id
1 'polypeptide(L)'
;MHPNPLRAESCADVFEARYCIKTTGIYNGFIGTRRFCSSRDLGNFCEFIYHEGEKREYKGCVYTCESDGCNAAFTNYPAPLPLGLITFTALVALVSKRILNST
;
A
#
# COMPACT_ATOMS: atom_id res chain seq x y z
N MET A 1 20.42 10.87 -2.58
CA MET A 1 19.90 9.55 -2.16
C MET A 1 19.32 9.73 -0.77
N HIS A 2 18.03 9.47 -0.59
CA HIS A 2 17.30 9.73 0.65
C HIS A 2 17.82 8.83 1.79
N PRO A 3 18.11 9.39 2.98
CA PRO A 3 18.84 8.71 4.05
C PRO A 3 18.02 7.62 4.76
N ASN A 4 16.69 7.61 4.64
CA ASN A 4 15.85 6.59 5.24
C ASN A 4 14.80 6.03 4.26
N PRO A 5 15.00 4.83 3.70
CA PRO A 5 14.10 4.26 2.69
C PRO A 5 12.71 3.85 3.21
N LEU A 6 12.47 3.96 4.53
CA LEU A 6 11.22 3.56 5.18
C LEU A 6 10.39 4.74 5.66
N ARG A 7 10.99 5.92 5.82
CA ARG A 7 10.30 7.13 6.23
C ARG A 7 9.73 7.84 5.00
N ALA A 8 8.56 8.46 5.15
CA ALA A 8 8.07 9.39 4.14
C ALA A 8 8.96 10.64 4.13
N GLU A 9 9.52 10.94 2.97
CA GLU A 9 10.39 12.10 2.74
C GLU A 9 9.85 12.88 1.53
N SER A 10 10.10 14.19 1.51
CA SER A 10 9.62 15.06 0.42
C SER A 10 10.33 14.74 -0.88
N CYS A 11 9.64 14.85 -2.02
CA CYS A 11 10.25 14.70 -3.34
C CYS A 11 10.88 16.00 -3.88
N ALA A 12 10.90 17.09 -3.10
CA ALA A 12 11.30 18.42 -3.57
C ALA A 12 12.79 18.53 -3.98
N ASP A 13 13.63 17.63 -3.50
CA ASP A 13 15.05 17.53 -3.86
C ASP A 13 15.29 16.73 -5.16
N VAL A 14 14.26 16.11 -5.72
CA VAL A 14 14.31 15.36 -6.98
C VAL A 14 13.78 16.23 -8.12
N PHE A 15 14.64 16.53 -9.08
CA PHE A 15 14.29 17.32 -10.27
C PHE A 15 13.17 16.64 -11.06
N GLU A 16 12.09 17.39 -11.35
CA GLU A 16 10.90 16.92 -12.08
C GLU A 16 10.27 15.66 -11.49
N ALA A 17 10.30 15.49 -10.17
CA ALA A 17 9.67 14.36 -9.51
C ALA A 17 8.17 14.29 -9.86
N ARG A 18 7.76 13.16 -10.44
CA ARG A 18 6.38 12.90 -10.88
C ARG A 18 5.83 11.58 -10.34
N TYR A 19 6.73 10.66 -9.96
CA TYR A 19 6.39 9.30 -9.61
C TYR A 19 6.95 8.93 -8.24
N CYS A 20 6.14 8.21 -7.48
CA CYS A 20 6.55 7.52 -6.26
C CYS A 20 6.87 6.06 -6.60
N ILE A 21 8.07 5.61 -6.24
CA ILE A 21 8.54 4.26 -6.50
C ILE A 21 8.57 3.48 -5.20
N LYS A 22 8.09 2.22 -5.23
CA LYS A 22 8.31 1.22 -4.19
C LYS A 22 9.01 0.04 -4.81
N THR A 23 10.11 -0.40 -4.22
CA THR A 23 10.73 -1.68 -4.57
C THR A 23 10.68 -2.62 -3.38
N THR A 24 10.50 -3.91 -3.64
CA THR A 24 10.54 -4.97 -2.63
C THR A 24 11.38 -6.13 -3.11
N GLY A 25 12.05 -6.83 -2.20
CA GLY A 25 12.95 -7.91 -2.57
C GLY A 25 14.31 -7.35 -3.01
N ILE A 26 14.94 -7.95 -4.02
CA ILE A 26 16.21 -7.45 -4.55
C ILE A 26 15.99 -6.35 -5.60
N TYR A 27 16.66 -5.22 -5.47
CA TYR A 27 16.63 -4.12 -6.44
C TYR A 27 17.94 -3.31 -6.38
N ASN A 28 18.60 -3.15 -7.53
CA ASN A 28 19.92 -2.49 -7.65
C ASN A 28 20.96 -2.99 -6.63
N GLY A 29 21.02 -4.30 -6.41
CA GLY A 29 21.97 -4.93 -5.48
C GLY A 29 21.61 -4.80 -4.00
N PHE A 30 20.44 -4.23 -3.67
CA PHE A 30 19.98 -4.13 -2.30
C PHE A 30 18.76 -5.01 -2.07
N ILE A 31 18.78 -5.78 -0.99
CA ILE A 31 17.65 -6.59 -0.55
C ILE A 31 16.85 -5.80 0.48
N GLY A 32 15.53 -5.72 0.30
CA GLY A 32 14.62 -5.12 1.28
C GLY A 32 13.46 -4.40 0.62
N THR A 33 12.86 -3.47 1.36
CA THR A 33 11.88 -2.52 0.80
C THR A 33 12.53 -1.16 0.70
N ARG A 34 12.37 -0.49 -0.44
CA ARG A 34 12.78 0.91 -0.62
C ARG A 34 11.66 1.74 -1.21
N ARG A 35 11.63 3.00 -0.81
CA ARG A 35 10.72 4.01 -1.34
C ARG A 35 11.53 5.24 -1.72
N PHE A 36 11.25 5.79 -2.89
CA PHE A 36 11.92 6.99 -3.38
C PHE A 36 11.07 7.67 -4.47
N CYS A 37 11.40 8.91 -4.79
CA CYS A 37 10.75 9.67 -5.86
C CYS A 37 11.56 9.57 -7.16
N SER A 38 10.87 9.65 -8.29
CA SER A 38 11.44 9.57 -9.62
C SER A 38 10.74 10.55 -10.57
N SER A 39 11.48 11.09 -11.53
CA SER A 39 10.91 11.85 -12.66
C SER A 39 10.35 10.95 -13.76
N ARG A 40 10.63 9.64 -13.70
CA ARG A 40 10.23 8.65 -14.69
C ARG A 40 9.42 7.53 -14.08
N ASP A 41 8.54 6.95 -14.89
CA ASP A 41 7.86 5.70 -14.57
C ASP A 41 8.86 4.54 -14.67
N LEU A 42 8.98 3.74 -13.61
CA LEU A 42 9.88 2.57 -13.56
C LEU A 42 9.11 1.27 -13.79
N GLY A 43 7.79 1.34 -14.05
CA GLY A 43 6.92 0.22 -14.29
C GLY A 43 6.30 -0.37 -13.03
N ASN A 44 5.55 -1.45 -13.25
CA ASN A 44 4.84 -2.22 -12.23
C ASN A 44 5.01 -3.71 -12.53
N PHE A 45 6.09 -4.32 -12.03
CA PHE A 45 6.43 -5.70 -12.34
C PHE A 45 7.19 -6.39 -11.21
N CYS A 46 7.22 -7.72 -11.26
CA CYS A 46 8.07 -8.54 -10.42
C CYS A 46 8.86 -9.50 -11.31
N GLU A 47 10.12 -9.70 -10.99
CA GLU A 47 11.02 -10.59 -11.71
C GLU A 47 11.82 -11.45 -10.74
N PHE A 48 12.15 -12.65 -11.18
CA PHE A 48 13.07 -13.53 -10.48
C PHE A 48 14.48 -13.37 -11.08
N ILE A 49 15.45 -13.15 -10.22
CA ILE A 49 16.84 -12.93 -10.56
C ILE A 49 17.63 -14.15 -10.11
N TYR A 50 18.36 -14.72 -11.07
CA TYR A 50 19.26 -15.83 -10.87
C TYR A 50 20.70 -15.33 -10.97
N HIS A 51 21.51 -15.64 -9.96
CA HIS A 51 22.94 -15.40 -10.00
C HIS A 51 23.67 -16.72 -10.25
N GLU A 52 24.47 -16.77 -11.32
CA GLU A 52 25.26 -17.97 -11.65
C GLU A 52 26.16 -18.34 -10.47
N GLY A 53 26.10 -19.61 -10.06
CA GLY A 53 26.84 -20.13 -8.91
C GLY A 53 26.12 -20.03 -7.57
N GLU A 54 24.99 -19.31 -7.48
CA GLU A 54 24.13 -19.34 -6.30
C GLU A 54 22.98 -20.33 -6.47
N LYS A 55 22.67 -21.05 -5.38
CA LYS A 55 21.53 -21.98 -5.33
C LYS A 55 20.20 -21.28 -5.02
N ARG A 56 20.24 -19.97 -4.76
CA ARG A 56 19.08 -19.20 -4.30
C ARG A 56 18.59 -18.30 -5.41
N GLU A 57 17.30 -18.41 -5.69
CA GLU A 57 16.59 -17.47 -6.56
C GLU A 57 16.12 -16.28 -5.73
N TYR A 58 16.34 -15.07 -6.24
CA TYR A 58 15.85 -13.84 -5.60
C TYR A 58 14.66 -13.31 -6.39
N LYS A 59 13.71 -12.70 -5.70
CA LYS A 59 12.61 -11.98 -6.36
C LYS A 59 12.74 -10.49 -6.09
N GLY A 60 12.62 -9.69 -7.13
CA GLY A 60 12.54 -8.23 -7.07
C GLY A 60 11.20 -7.76 -7.62
N CYS A 61 10.60 -6.75 -7.01
CA CYS A 61 9.42 -6.07 -7.55
C CYS A 61 9.63 -4.57 -7.55
N VAL A 62 9.07 -3.93 -8.59
CA VAL A 62 9.02 -2.48 -8.77
C VAL A 62 7.55 -2.10 -8.90
N TYR A 63 7.15 -1.06 -8.17
CA TYR A 63 5.82 -0.47 -8.26
C TYR A 63 5.94 1.03 -8.42
N THR A 64 5.15 1.59 -9.33
CA THR A 64 5.11 3.01 -9.65
C THR A 64 3.70 3.54 -9.49
N CYS A 65 3.56 4.70 -8.86
CA CYS A 65 2.31 5.42 -8.69
C CYS A 65 2.55 6.95 -8.67
N GLU A 66 1.50 7.75 -8.88
CA GLU A 66 1.62 9.20 -9.17
C GLU A 66 1.13 10.14 -8.07
N SER A 67 0.39 9.65 -7.06
CA SER A 67 -0.11 10.50 -5.97
C SER A 67 0.84 10.59 -4.79
N ASP A 68 0.77 11.69 -4.04
CA ASP A 68 1.64 11.91 -2.87
C ASP A 68 1.56 10.74 -1.89
N GLY A 69 2.71 10.12 -1.59
CA GLY A 69 2.82 9.04 -0.61
C GLY A 69 2.14 7.72 -1.00
N CYS A 70 1.73 7.53 -2.26
CA CYS A 70 1.04 6.32 -2.71
C CYS A 70 1.87 5.03 -2.61
N ASN A 71 3.20 5.15 -2.50
CA ASN A 71 4.13 4.04 -2.36
C ASN A 71 4.26 3.53 -0.90
N ALA A 72 3.34 3.93 -0.02
CA ALA A 72 3.30 3.52 1.39
C ALA A 72 3.14 2.00 1.61
N ALA A 73 3.21 1.59 2.88
CA ALA A 73 2.79 0.25 3.27
C ALA A 73 1.26 0.25 3.33
N PHE A 74 0.63 -0.78 2.78
CA PHE A 74 -0.78 -1.00 3.06
C PHE A 74 -0.91 -1.40 4.53
N THR A 75 -1.65 -0.62 5.30
CA THR A 75 -2.02 -0.99 6.65
C THR A 75 -3.22 -1.91 6.55
N ASN A 76 -3.01 -3.20 6.80
CA ASN A 76 -4.08 -4.19 6.89
C ASN A 76 -4.84 -4.01 8.21
N TYR A 77 -5.51 -2.87 8.39
CA TYR A 77 -6.52 -2.79 9.43
C TYR A 77 -7.77 -3.48 8.89
N PRO A 78 -8.41 -4.39 9.66
CA PRO A 78 -9.78 -4.75 9.34
C PRO A 78 -10.57 -3.44 9.30
N ALA A 79 -11.21 -3.17 8.16
CA ALA A 79 -12.08 -2.02 8.05
C ALA A 79 -13.02 -2.05 9.27
N PRO A 80 -13.12 -0.98 10.07
CA PRO A 80 -14.05 -0.97 11.19
C PRO A 80 -15.43 -1.23 10.58
N LEU A 81 -16.05 -2.35 10.96
CA LEU A 81 -17.44 -2.61 10.60
C LEU A 81 -18.22 -1.35 10.99
N PRO A 82 -19.03 -0.78 10.08
CA PRO A 82 -19.82 0.40 10.42
C PRO A 82 -20.83 -0.02 11.50
N LEU A 83 -20.50 0.25 12.77
CA LEU A 83 -21.34 -0.01 13.94
C LEU A 83 -22.75 0.57 13.76
N GLY A 84 -22.88 1.65 12.96
CA GLY A 84 -24.14 2.30 12.63
C GLY A 84 -25.16 1.44 11.86
N LEU A 85 -24.72 0.50 11.02
CA LEU A 85 -25.65 -0.40 10.29
C LEU A 85 -26.30 -1.44 11.22
N ILE A 86 -25.56 -1.90 12.22
CA ILE A 86 -26.05 -2.88 13.20
C ILE A 86 -27.07 -2.21 14.14
N THR A 87 -26.81 -0.96 14.55
CA THR A 87 -27.75 -0.22 15.42
C THR A 87 -29.03 0.17 14.68
N PHE A 88 -28.94 0.55 13.40
CA PHE A 88 -30.12 0.95 12.62
C PHE A 88 -31.07 -0.23 12.36
N THR A 89 -30.54 -1.41 12.01
CA THR A 89 -31.34 -2.62 11.83
C THR A 89 -32.00 -3.09 13.13
N ALA A 90 -31.28 -3.03 14.26
CA ALA A 90 -31.84 -3.37 15.56
C ALA A 90 -32.96 -2.40 15.98
N LEU A 91 -32.80 -1.09 15.76
CA LEU A 91 -33.82 -0.09 16.05
C LEU A 91 -35.07 -0.27 15.18
N VAL A 92 -34.90 -0.47 13.87
CA VAL A 92 -36.04 -0.74 12.97
C VAL A 92 -36.77 -2.01 13.40
N ALA A 93 -36.06 -3.10 13.71
CA ALA A 93 -36.68 -4.33 14.18
C ALA A 93 -37.43 -4.16 15.53
N LEU A 94 -36.89 -3.38 16.45
CA LEU A 94 -37.53 -3.06 17.73
C LEU A 94 -38.79 -2.21 17.55
N VAL A 95 -38.74 -1.21 16.67
CA VAL A 95 -39.88 -0.34 16.36
C VAL A 95 -40.97 -1.14 15.64
N SER A 96 -40.62 -1.95 14.63
CA SER A 96 -41.56 -2.82 13.93
C SER A 96 -42.24 -3.83 14.87
N LYS A 97 -41.49 -4.45 15.80
CA LYS A 97 -42.08 -5.34 16.81
C LYS A 97 -43.02 -4.61 17.77
N ARG A 98 -42.70 -3.38 18.18
CA ARG A 98 -43.59 -2.57 19.03
C ARG A 98 -44.89 -2.20 18.32
N ILE A 99 -44.83 -1.85 17.04
CA ILE A 99 -46.02 -1.51 16.23
C ILE A 99 -46.91 -2.75 16.07
N LEU A 100 -46.33 -3.91 15.75
CA LEU A 100 -47.10 -5.15 15.54
C LEU A 100 -47.81 -5.66 16.82
N ASN A 101 -47.24 -5.42 18.00
CA ASN A 101 -47.85 -5.79 19.29
C ASN A 101 -48.92 -4.80 19.78
N SER A 102 -49.15 -3.68 19.08
CA SER A 102 -50.09 -2.62 19.48
C SER A 102 -51.40 -2.62 18.67
N THR A 103 -51.56 -3.60 17.77
CA THR A 103 -52.79 -3.92 17.02
C THR A 103 -53.31 -5.27 17.45
#